data_AF-A0A7V9CF49-F1
#
_entry.id   AF-A0A7V9CF49-F1
#
_cell.length_a   1.000
_cell.length_b   1.000
_cell.length_c   1.000
_cell.angle_alpha   90.00
_cell.angle_beta   90.00
_cell.angle_gamma   90.00
#
_symmetry.space_group_name_H-M   'P 1'
#
loop_
_entity.id
_entity.type
_entity.pdbx_description
1 polymer ?
#
loop_
_entity_poly.entity_id
_entity_poly.type
_entity_poly.pdbx_seq_one_letter_code
_entity_poly.pdbx_strand_id
1 'polypeptide(L)'
;MPSLDDVARFHPNDDPALVAASFACPLCLGLDGSAQLVLDDGDAEVERACPCGASWCVAVDAAQVMRLTLHPPAPETCAGLRLLPV
;
A
#
# COMPACT_ATOMS: atom_id res chain seq x y z
N MET A 1 7.67 17.10 8.12
CA MET A 1 6.41 16.59 8.71
C MET A 1 6.68 15.13 9.03
N PRO A 2 6.39 14.62 10.23
CA PRO A 2 6.56 13.19 10.50
C PRO A 2 5.61 12.42 9.56
N SER A 3 6.12 11.45 8.81
CA SER A 3 5.27 10.44 8.16
C SER A 3 4.55 9.67 9.26
N LEU A 4 3.27 9.33 9.04
CA LEU A 4 2.70 8.24 9.81
C LEU A 4 3.32 6.95 9.28
N ASP A 5 3.81 6.10 10.18
CA ASP A 5 4.35 4.79 9.83
C ASP A 5 3.35 3.72 10.28
N ASP A 6 3.01 2.79 9.39
CA ASP A 6 2.16 1.62 9.67
C ASP A 6 2.80 0.34 9.10
N VAL A 7 2.20 -0.81 9.41
CA VAL A 7 2.62 -2.13 8.91
C VAL A 7 1.45 -2.76 8.17
N ALA A 8 1.71 -3.34 7.00
CA ALA A 8 0.69 -4.00 6.20
C ALA A 8 0.13 -5.25 6.91
N ARG A 9 -1.20 -5.40 6.92
CA ARG A 9 -1.91 -6.48 7.62
C ARG A 9 -2.66 -7.39 6.65
N PHE A 10 -1.94 -8.02 5.73
CA PHE A 10 -2.49 -9.04 4.82
C PHE A 10 -1.53 -10.22 4.64
N HIS A 11 -2.09 -11.37 4.33
CA HIS A 11 -1.37 -12.56 3.88
C HIS A 11 -1.26 -12.59 2.35
N PRO A 12 -0.19 -13.14 1.75
CA PRO A 12 -0.01 -13.18 0.28
C PRO A 12 -1.18 -13.78 -0.51
N ASN A 13 -1.96 -14.68 0.09
CA ASN A 13 -3.10 -15.34 -0.55
C ASN A 13 -4.45 -14.68 -0.24
N ASP A 14 -4.45 -13.55 0.48
CA ASP A 14 -5.69 -12.86 0.80
C ASP A 14 -6.38 -12.31 -0.46
N ASP A 15 -7.69 -12.15 -0.32
CA ASP A 15 -8.53 -11.50 -1.32
C ASP A 15 -7.96 -10.10 -1.67
N PRO A 16 -7.94 -9.70 -2.96
CA PRO A 16 -7.46 -8.39 -3.36
C PRO A 16 -8.05 -7.21 -2.58
N ALA A 17 -9.30 -7.31 -2.12
CA ALA A 17 -9.93 -6.27 -1.30
C ALA A 17 -9.28 -6.15 0.09
N LEU A 18 -8.88 -7.25 0.72
CA LEU A 18 -8.17 -7.25 2.02
C LEU A 18 -6.74 -6.70 1.87
N VAL A 19 -6.06 -7.10 0.79
CA VAL A 19 -4.76 -6.53 0.45
C VAL A 19 -4.87 -5.02 0.28
N ALA A 20 -5.87 -4.53 -0.45
CA ALA A 20 -6.05 -3.10 -0.64
C ALA A 20 -6.43 -2.35 0.65
N ALA A 21 -7.30 -2.94 1.48
CA ALA A 21 -7.71 -2.38 2.77
C ALA A 21 -6.53 -2.19 3.73
N SER A 22 -5.48 -3.01 3.63
CA SER A 22 -4.24 -2.88 4.41
C SER A 22 -3.49 -1.58 4.14
N PHE A 23 -3.87 -0.85 3.10
CA PHE A 23 -3.28 0.42 2.75
C PHE A 23 -4.33 1.55 2.70
N ALA A 24 -5.42 1.45 3.46
CA ALA A 24 -6.38 2.54 3.58
C ALA A 24 -5.76 3.77 4.28
N CYS A 25 -6.27 4.96 3.96
CA CYS A 25 -5.86 6.18 4.65
C CYS A 25 -6.16 6.07 6.16
N PRO A 26 -5.18 6.31 7.05
CA PRO A 26 -5.39 6.20 8.48
C PRO A 26 -6.33 7.27 9.05
N LEU A 27 -6.59 8.36 8.31
CA LEU A 27 -7.45 9.46 8.76
C LEU A 27 -8.88 9.35 8.25
N CYS A 28 -9.07 9.03 6.96
CA CYS A 28 -10.39 9.05 6.34
C CYS A 28 -10.87 7.67 5.85
N LEU A 29 -10.04 6.62 5.98
CA LEU A 29 -10.30 5.25 5.52
C LEU A 29 -10.53 5.12 4.01
N GLY A 30 -10.31 6.19 3.24
CA GLY A 30 -10.36 6.16 1.78
C GLY A 30 -9.22 5.33 1.18
N LEU A 31 -9.51 4.69 0.05
CA LEU A 31 -8.54 3.87 -0.70
C LEU A 31 -7.99 4.62 -1.92
N ASP A 32 -8.63 5.72 -2.31
CA ASP A 32 -8.19 6.61 -3.37
C ASP A 32 -6.85 7.28 -3.01
N GLY A 33 -6.02 7.50 -4.02
CA GLY A 33 -4.73 8.18 -3.87
C GLY A 33 -3.62 7.54 -4.71
N SER A 34 -2.37 7.88 -4.38
CA SER A 34 -1.20 7.25 -4.98
C SER A 34 -0.57 6.24 -4.02
N ALA A 35 0.10 5.24 -4.61
CA ALA A 35 0.90 4.27 -3.90
C ALA A 35 2.19 3.97 -4.67
N GLN A 36 3.32 3.94 -3.98
CA GLN A 36 4.59 3.60 -4.59
C GLN A 36 5.29 2.55 -3.72
N LEU A 37 5.69 1.44 -4.33
CA LEU A 37 6.51 0.44 -3.65
C LEU A 37 7.96 0.91 -3.71
N VAL A 38 8.58 1.08 -2.54
CA VAL A 38 9.97 1.46 -2.38
C VAL A 38 10.72 0.26 -1.80
N LEU A 39 11.84 -0.09 -2.43
CA LEU A 39 12.72 -1.17 -2.01
C LEU A 39 14.07 -0.54 -1.62
N ASP A 40 14.53 -0.80 -0.40
CA ASP A 40 15.85 -0.41 0.11
C ASP A 40 16.63 -1.66 0.57
N ASP A 41 17.91 -1.49 0.89
CA ASP A 41 18.80 -2.57 1.35
C ASP A 41 18.36 -3.13 2.71
N GLY A 42 17.39 -4.04 2.67
CA GLY A 42 16.90 -4.80 3.84
C GLY A 42 15.47 -4.48 4.25
N ASP A 43 14.89 -3.41 3.73
CA ASP A 43 13.55 -2.94 4.07
C ASP A 43 12.72 -2.66 2.80
N ALA A 44 11.40 -2.81 2.92
CA ALA A 44 10.47 -2.49 1.86
C ALA A 44 9.23 -1.81 2.42
N GLU A 45 8.76 -0.77 1.74
CA GLU A 45 7.59 0.00 2.15
C GLU A 45 6.75 0.43 0.98
N VAL A 46 5.48 0.73 1.26
CA VAL A 46 4.57 1.38 0.33
C VAL A 46 4.31 2.79 0.81
N GLU A 47 4.84 3.76 0.09
CA GLU A 47 4.53 5.17 0.30
C GLU A 47 3.12 5.47 -0.24
N ARG A 48 2.31 6.15 0.56
CA ARG A 48 0.92 6.47 0.25
C ARG A 48 0.64 7.95 0.39
N ALA A 49 -0.18 8.48 -0.52
CA ALA A 49 -0.77 9.80 -0.39
C ALA A 49 -2.27 9.75 -0.71
N CYS A 50 -3.09 10.38 0.14
CA CYS A 50 -4.54 10.40 0.02
C CYS A 50 -5.03 11.81 -0.38
N PRO A 51 -6.11 11.93 -1.17
CA PRO A 51 -6.74 13.21 -1.49
C PRO A 51 -7.17 14.05 -0.28
N CYS A 52 -7.33 13.45 0.91
CA CYS A 52 -7.61 14.20 2.14
C CYS A 52 -6.39 14.99 2.68
N GLY A 53 -5.22 14.86 2.04
CA GLY A 53 -3.98 15.54 2.42
C GLY A 53 -3.04 14.73 3.32
N ALA A 54 -3.42 13.51 3.70
CA ALA A 54 -2.57 12.61 4.47
C ALA A 54 -1.53 11.90 3.59
N SER A 55 -0.32 11.72 4.11
CA SER A 55 0.71 10.84 3.56
C SER A 55 1.27 9.94 4.64
N TRP A 56 1.54 8.68 4.32
CA TRP A 56 2.02 7.67 5.27
C TRP A 56 2.81 6.58 4.55
N CYS A 57 3.66 5.88 5.29
CA CYS A 57 4.41 4.73 4.80
C CYS A 57 3.87 3.45 5.43
N VAL A 58 3.82 2.37 4.65
CA VAL A 58 3.38 1.06 5.12
C VAL A 58 4.48 0.05 4.89
N ALA A 59 5.10 -0.43 5.97
CA ALA A 59 6.12 -1.47 5.89
C ALA A 59 5.51 -2.79 5.37
N VAL A 60 6.22 -3.45 4.48
CA VAL A 60 5.84 -4.74 3.88
C VAL A 60 7.00 -5.73 3.96
N ASP A 61 6.68 -7.00 4.18
CA ASP A 61 7.68 -8.07 4.15
C ASP A 61 7.95 -8.58 2.73
N ALA A 62 8.97 -9.43 2.57
CA ALA A 62 9.37 -9.97 1.26
C ALA A 62 8.25 -10.77 0.55
N ALA A 63 7.38 -11.46 1.29
CA ALA A 63 6.28 -12.23 0.71
C ALA A 63 5.15 -11.30 0.23
N GLN A 64 4.89 -10.24 0.99
CA GLN A 64 3.96 -9.18 0.63
C GLN A 64 4.47 -8.39 -0.60
N VAL A 65 5.76 -8.06 -0.66
CA VAL A 65 6.40 -7.47 -1.84
C VAL A 65 6.16 -8.34 -3.07
N MET A 66 6.50 -9.64 -3.00
CA MET A 66 6.30 -10.58 -4.10
C MET A 66 4.84 -10.61 -4.57
N ARG A 67 3.88 -10.64 -3.62
CA ARG A 67 2.45 -10.58 -3.93
C ARG A 67 2.06 -9.30 -4.67
N LEU A 68 2.52 -8.14 -4.20
CA LEU A 68 2.20 -6.84 -4.80
C LEU A 68 2.79 -6.70 -6.21
N THR A 69 3.99 -7.25 -6.44
CA THR A 69 4.64 -7.25 -7.77
C THR A 69 3.92 -8.17 -8.75
N LEU A 70 3.54 -9.37 -8.35
CA LEU A 70 2.91 -10.36 -9.25
C LEU A 70 1.41 -10.10 -9.46
N HIS A 71 0.74 -9.63 -8.42
CA HIS A 71 -0.71 -9.42 -8.39
C HIS A 71 -1.01 -8.12 -7.62
N PRO A 72 -0.83 -6.94 -8.20
CA PRO A 72 -1.27 -5.71 -7.55
C PRO A 72 -2.81 -5.74 -7.36
N PRO A 73 -3.36 -5.25 -6.23
CA PRO A 73 -4.80 -5.21 -6.07
C PRO A 73 -5.42 -4.29 -7.12
N ALA A 74 -6.48 -4.78 -7.78
CA ALA A 74 -7.00 -4.16 -9.00
C ALA A 74 -7.63 -2.78 -8.73
N PRO A 75 -7.54 -1.85 -9.71
CA PRO A 75 -8.10 -0.49 -9.59
C PRO A 75 -9.64 -0.48 -9.52
N GLU A 76 -10.30 -1.58 -9.87
CA GLU A 76 -11.75 -1.73 -9.84
C GLU A 76 -12.29 -2.13 -8.46
N THR A 77 -11.47 -2.79 -7.63
CA THR A 77 -11.72 -2.99 -6.19
C THR A 77 -11.37 -1.75 -5.36
N CYS A 78 -10.52 -0.87 -5.88
CA CYS A 78 -10.04 0.36 -5.24
C CYS A 78 -9.69 1.38 -6.31
N ALA A 79 -10.54 2.38 -6.54
CA ALA A 79 -10.26 3.43 -7.51
C ALA A 79 -8.93 4.12 -7.15
N GLY A 80 -7.86 3.84 -7.90
CA GLY A 80 -6.62 4.62 -7.83
C GLY A 80 -5.39 3.95 -7.23
N LEU A 81 -5.46 2.73 -6.66
CA LEU A 81 -4.21 2.06 -6.29
C LEU A 81 -3.43 1.64 -7.54
N ARG A 82 -2.43 2.42 -7.91
CA ARG A 82 -1.44 2.07 -8.92
C ARG A 82 -0.10 1.96 -8.22
N LEU A 83 0.33 0.73 -7.97
CA LEU A 83 1.73 0.47 -7.60
C LEU A 83 2.60 0.88 -8.78
N LEU A 84 3.29 2.00 -8.62
CA LEU A 84 4.30 2.43 -9.59
C LEU A 84 5.55 1.57 -9.38
N PRO A 85 6.15 1.01 -10.45
CA PRO A 85 7.48 0.42 -10.34
C PRO A 85 8.51 1.52 -10.04
N VAL A 86 9.57 1.13 -9.35
CA VAL A 86 10.78 1.95 -9.14
C VAL A 86 11.46 2.23 -10.47
#